data_AF-A0A5D3B2J1-F1
#
_entry.id   AF-A0A5D3B2J1-F1
#
_cell.length_a   1.000
_cell.length_b   1.000
_cell.length_c   1.000
_cell.angle_alpha   90.00
_cell.angle_beta   90.00
_cell.angle_gamma   90.00
#
_symmetry.space_group_name_H-M   'P 1'
#
loop_
_entity.id
_entity.type
_entity.pdbx_description
1 polymer ?
#
loop_
_entity_poly.entity_id
_entity_poly.type
_entity_poly.pdbx_seq_one_letter_code
_entity_poly.pdbx_strand_id
1 'polypeptide(L)'
;MSIPIKSTRSPSVSHLSKSPTTLNEYTSTAPQPTLPTQHKDEGVPSHLYEGLPDHFMTENAHGEKIPDYLRMILMSKVYASPLNLKETPLTHAVNLSARLGNEIWLKREDLQPVFSFKIRGAYNMMASLPEAEKKKGVVTCSAGNHAQGVALSGHALNIPAIVVMPVSTPSIKWRNVQRLGATVVLHGKDFDEAKAECLRLEKEKGLTFVPPYDNPYVVAGQGTVAMEICRQVKDADEIDGIFSAIGGGGLSAGIAAYMKRVAKPTVGIYGVETVDGDAMARSLKAGKRVTLDEVGPFADGTAVRLVGEEPFRVCKEFLDDIVLVNNDEICAAIKDVFEETRSIPEPSGALSLAGLKAHIIRNNLLNAGKRFVAVVSGGNMNFGRLRFVAERADVGERREVLISVKCPEKPGAFLKFHSLLGGRAVTEFSYRYSNAHKGHIICSFLLSASSSSPSSAGPTPQARDEEIQEVAKVLREAGMEVLDLSENEFAKSHVRHLVGEFPERPGALGNFLKGLKVDWNISMFHYRNHGADVGKVLVGLQVPEADYQALDDFLQDLSYPFVEETQNPAFKMFLRS
;
A
#
# COMPACT_ATOMS: atom_id res chain seq x y z
N MET A 1 1.41 -8.55 -54.50
CA MET A 1 1.75 -7.12 -54.53
C MET A 1 2.89 -6.90 -53.55
N SER A 2 4.08 -6.71 -54.08
CA SER A 2 5.33 -6.54 -53.32
C SER A 2 5.53 -5.07 -53.02
N ILE A 3 5.77 -4.71 -51.75
CA ILE A 3 6.16 -3.35 -51.34
C ILE A 3 7.49 -3.47 -50.56
N PRO A 4 8.55 -2.74 -50.95
CA PRO A 4 9.91 -2.95 -50.46
C PRO A 4 10.17 -2.22 -49.13
N ILE A 5 10.96 -2.84 -48.24
CA ILE A 5 11.46 -2.26 -47.01
C ILE A 5 12.72 -1.44 -47.32
N LYS A 6 12.67 -0.12 -47.12
CA LYS A 6 13.84 0.75 -47.10
C LYS A 6 14.48 0.74 -45.71
N SER A 7 15.76 0.39 -45.68
CA SER A 7 16.70 0.63 -44.59
C SER A 7 17.03 2.13 -44.49
N THR A 8 16.92 2.72 -43.30
CA THR A 8 17.81 3.78 -42.79
C THR A 8 17.66 4.01 -41.29
N ARG A 9 18.77 3.80 -40.58
CA ARG A 9 19.32 4.51 -39.40
C ARG A 9 18.47 4.67 -38.11
N SER A 10 19.08 4.16 -37.04
CA SER A 10 18.79 4.38 -35.61
C SER A 10 18.78 5.85 -35.17
N PRO A 11 17.79 6.26 -34.37
CA PRO A 11 17.95 7.28 -33.35
C PRO A 11 17.80 6.69 -31.93
N SER A 12 18.52 7.36 -31.02
CA SER A 12 18.62 7.17 -29.58
C SER A 12 17.33 6.80 -28.85
N VAL A 13 17.49 5.91 -27.86
CA VAL A 13 16.48 5.55 -26.85
C VAL A 13 16.21 6.75 -25.94
N SER A 14 15.20 7.53 -26.27
CA SER A 14 14.57 8.47 -25.34
C SER A 14 13.12 8.68 -25.79
N HIS A 15 12.18 8.51 -24.86
CA HIS A 15 10.72 8.54 -25.00
C HIS A 15 10.06 7.18 -25.25
N LEU A 16 9.88 6.41 -24.18
CA LEU A 16 8.80 5.43 -24.09
C LEU A 16 7.47 6.20 -23.99
N SER A 17 6.63 5.94 -24.99
CA SER A 17 5.27 6.41 -25.16
C SER A 17 4.40 6.14 -23.93
N LYS A 18 3.72 7.18 -23.43
CA LYS A 18 2.69 7.13 -22.38
C LYS A 18 1.49 6.32 -22.89
N SER A 19 1.26 5.14 -22.32
CA SER A 19 0.02 4.37 -22.52
C SER A 19 -1.13 5.04 -21.75
N PRO A 20 -2.34 5.17 -22.32
CA PRO A 20 -3.48 5.76 -21.63
C PRO A 20 -4.03 4.80 -20.57
N THR A 21 -4.04 5.25 -19.32
CA THR A 21 -4.56 4.52 -18.16
C THR A 21 -6.08 4.53 -18.13
N THR A 22 -6.72 3.48 -18.65
CA THR A 22 -8.12 3.15 -18.35
C THR A 22 -8.16 2.13 -17.21
N LEU A 23 -8.09 2.62 -15.98
CA LEU A 23 -8.42 1.87 -14.75
C LEU A 23 -9.23 2.82 -13.86
N ASN A 24 -10.48 2.42 -13.58
CA ASN A 24 -11.50 3.14 -12.81
C ASN A 24 -10.95 4.19 -11.83
N GLU A 25 -11.13 5.46 -12.17
CA GLU A 25 -10.86 6.62 -11.33
C GLU A 25 -11.72 6.59 -10.06
N TYR A 26 -11.17 6.03 -8.99
CA TYR A 26 -11.59 6.30 -7.62
C TYR A 26 -10.42 6.98 -6.90
N THR A 27 -9.97 8.10 -7.45
CA THR A 27 -8.89 8.91 -6.89
C THR A 27 -9.44 9.83 -5.80
N SER A 28 -9.10 9.50 -4.56
CA SER A 28 -9.26 10.36 -3.39
C SER A 28 -7.88 10.96 -3.10
N THR A 29 -7.50 12.05 -3.77
CA THR A 29 -6.31 12.80 -3.37
C THR A 29 -6.54 13.40 -1.99
N ALA A 30 -5.55 13.31 -1.10
CA ALA A 30 -5.65 13.94 0.21
C ALA A 30 -5.71 15.48 0.05
N PRO A 31 -6.43 16.21 0.92
CA PRO A 31 -6.72 17.62 0.68
C PRO A 31 -5.42 18.44 0.70
N GLN A 32 -5.22 19.28 -0.32
CA GLN A 32 -4.12 20.24 -0.36
C GLN A 32 -4.39 21.38 0.63
N PRO A 33 -3.36 22.00 1.25
CA PRO A 33 -3.57 23.21 2.03
C PRO A 33 -4.00 24.36 1.09
N THR A 34 -4.62 25.42 1.63
CA THR A 34 -4.81 26.67 0.88
C THR A 34 -3.46 27.12 0.32
N LEU A 35 -3.39 27.60 -0.92
CA LEU A 35 -2.22 28.33 -1.41
C LEU A 35 -2.34 29.76 -0.87
N PRO A 36 -1.49 30.25 0.04
CA PRO A 36 -1.23 31.67 0.11
C PRO A 36 -0.11 32.01 -0.88
N THR A 37 -0.09 33.28 -1.26
CA THR A 37 0.96 33.98 -2.01
C THR A 37 2.36 33.39 -1.87
N GLN A 38 3.11 33.33 -2.98
CA GLN A 38 4.55 33.01 -3.01
C GLN A 38 5.31 33.77 -1.91
N HIS A 39 5.42 33.19 -0.72
CA HIS A 39 6.30 33.68 0.32
C HIS A 39 7.71 33.31 -0.11
N LYS A 40 8.52 34.33 -0.39
CA LYS A 40 9.88 34.18 -0.92
C LYS A 40 10.87 33.57 0.08
N ASP A 41 10.46 33.42 1.35
CA ASP A 41 11.20 32.72 2.39
C ASP A 41 10.28 31.74 3.12
N GLU A 42 10.62 30.45 3.10
CA GLU A 42 9.94 29.40 3.87
C GLU A 42 10.44 29.38 5.32
N GLY A 43 10.20 30.50 6.01
CA GLY A 43 10.42 30.64 7.45
C GLY A 43 9.24 30.11 8.27
N VAL A 44 9.12 30.57 9.52
CA VAL A 44 8.02 30.22 10.41
C VAL A 44 6.67 30.69 9.83
N PRO A 45 5.67 29.80 9.63
CA PRO A 45 4.37 30.15 9.06
C PRO A 45 3.46 30.82 10.10
N SER A 46 3.85 32.03 10.52
CA SER A 46 3.20 32.75 11.63
C SER A 46 1.71 33.01 11.44
N HIS A 47 1.24 33.07 10.19
CA HIS A 47 -0.19 33.22 9.87
C HIS A 47 -1.04 32.03 10.34
N LEU A 48 -0.45 30.83 10.52
CA LEU A 48 -1.15 29.66 11.06
C LEU A 48 -1.30 29.72 12.58
N TYR A 49 -0.63 30.65 13.24
CA TYR A 49 -0.61 30.77 14.70
C TYR A 49 -1.54 31.89 15.20
N GLU A 50 -2.16 32.62 14.27
CA GLU A 50 -3.15 33.64 14.59
C GLU A 50 -4.28 33.03 15.43
N GLY A 51 -4.51 33.60 16.61
CA GLY A 51 -5.52 33.11 17.55
C GLY A 51 -5.04 32.04 18.53
N LEU A 52 -3.79 31.54 18.44
CA LEU A 52 -3.20 30.72 19.50
C LEU A 52 -2.97 31.58 20.76
N PRO A 53 -3.39 31.12 21.95
CA PRO A 53 -3.06 31.79 23.20
C PRO A 53 -1.55 31.88 23.41
N ASP A 54 -1.07 32.99 24.00
CA ASP A 54 0.37 33.21 24.26
C ASP A 54 1.03 32.06 25.03
N HIS A 55 0.28 31.41 25.93
CA HIS A 55 0.81 30.31 26.73
C HIS A 55 1.00 29.01 25.93
N PHE A 56 0.45 28.89 24.72
CA PHE A 56 0.74 27.82 23.75
C PHE A 56 1.85 28.19 22.76
N MET A 57 2.50 29.33 22.96
CA MET A 57 3.65 29.74 22.17
C MET A 57 4.94 29.58 22.99
N THR A 58 6.03 29.28 22.29
CA THR A 58 7.40 29.28 22.82
C THR A 58 8.32 29.92 21.79
N GLU A 59 9.58 30.16 22.15
CA GLU A 59 10.61 30.60 21.21
C GLU A 59 11.46 29.40 20.78
N ASN A 60 11.79 29.34 19.48
CA ASN A 60 12.76 28.39 18.97
C ASN A 60 14.21 28.86 19.24
N ALA A 61 15.20 28.08 18.81
CA ALA A 61 16.62 28.42 18.98
C ALA A 61 17.04 29.74 18.29
N HIS A 62 16.23 30.26 17.35
CA HIS A 62 16.45 31.51 16.63
C HIS A 62 15.64 32.69 17.20
N GLY A 63 14.92 32.50 18.33
CA GLY A 63 14.08 33.53 18.95
C GLY A 63 12.76 33.78 18.23
N GLU A 64 12.36 32.92 17.29
CA GLU A 64 11.09 33.04 16.59
C GLU A 64 9.96 32.38 17.40
N LYS A 65 8.80 33.04 17.47
CA LYS A 65 7.63 32.50 18.14
C LYS A 65 7.03 31.33 17.37
N ILE A 66 6.99 30.16 17.99
CA ILE A 66 6.44 28.92 17.44
C ILE A 66 5.47 28.25 18.43
N PRO A 67 4.60 27.33 17.99
CA PRO A 67 3.73 26.57 18.88
C PRO A 67 4.54 25.68 19.84
N ASP A 68 4.21 25.73 21.13
CA ASP A 68 4.70 24.78 22.14
C ASP A 68 3.91 23.47 22.03
N TYR A 69 4.32 22.63 21.08
CA TYR A 69 3.64 21.37 20.81
C TYR A 69 3.57 20.43 22.01
N LEU A 70 4.58 20.41 22.88
CA LEU A 70 4.53 19.57 24.08
C LEU A 70 3.33 19.97 24.95
N ARG A 71 3.19 21.27 25.21
CA ARG A 71 2.06 21.79 26.01
C ARG A 71 0.74 21.61 25.28
N MET A 72 0.67 21.89 23.99
CA MET A 72 -0.57 21.74 23.20
C MET A 72 -1.03 20.27 23.13
N ILE A 73 -0.10 19.31 23.05
CA ILE A 73 -0.41 17.87 23.05
C ILE A 73 -0.93 17.43 24.41
N LEU A 74 -0.28 17.85 25.51
CA LEU A 74 -0.73 17.54 26.88
C LEU A 74 -2.09 18.16 27.21
N MET A 75 -2.37 19.34 26.65
CA MET A 75 -3.65 20.06 26.81
C MET A 75 -4.67 19.72 25.72
N SER A 76 -4.39 18.75 24.86
CA SER A 76 -5.25 18.34 23.76
C SER A 76 -6.60 17.86 24.27
N LYS A 77 -7.66 18.25 23.57
CA LYS A 77 -9.04 17.90 23.92
C LYS A 77 -9.45 16.52 23.43
N VAL A 78 -8.56 15.74 22.80
CA VAL A 78 -8.84 14.41 22.21
C VAL A 78 -9.67 13.50 23.13
N TYR A 79 -9.34 13.42 24.42
CA TYR A 79 -10.02 12.54 25.38
C TYR A 79 -11.18 13.22 26.12
N ALA A 80 -11.47 14.49 25.82
CA ALA A 80 -12.50 15.25 26.50
C ALA A 80 -13.92 14.86 26.04
N SER A 81 -14.88 15.10 26.93
CA SER A 81 -16.31 15.04 26.62
C SER A 81 -16.65 15.97 25.44
N PRO A 82 -17.64 15.62 24.59
CA PRO A 82 -18.52 14.45 24.68
C PRO A 82 -18.02 13.19 23.95
N LEU A 83 -17.03 13.30 23.05
CA LEU A 83 -16.61 12.14 22.27
C LEU A 83 -15.80 11.12 23.09
N ASN A 84 -15.03 11.58 24.08
CA ASN A 84 -14.25 10.73 24.99
C ASN A 84 -13.45 9.64 24.26
N LEU A 85 -12.65 10.04 23.26
CA LEU A 85 -11.86 9.10 22.47
C LEU A 85 -11.04 8.21 23.39
N LYS A 86 -10.88 6.94 22.99
CA LYS A 86 -10.11 5.97 23.76
C LYS A 86 -8.68 5.95 23.26
N GLU A 87 -7.78 5.74 24.21
CA GLU A 87 -6.41 5.35 23.91
C GLU A 87 -6.44 4.05 23.11
N THR A 88 -5.72 4.03 21.99
CA THR A 88 -5.68 2.83 21.13
C THR A 88 -4.63 1.85 21.64
N PRO A 89 -4.81 0.54 21.42
CA PRO A 89 -3.80 -0.44 21.81
C PRO A 89 -2.43 -0.20 21.16
N LEU A 90 -1.37 -0.48 21.92
CA LEU A 90 -0.03 -0.74 21.41
C LEU A 90 0.21 -2.25 21.45
N THR A 91 0.12 -2.90 20.30
CA THR A 91 0.11 -4.37 20.17
C THR A 91 1.49 -4.89 19.80
N HIS A 92 2.04 -5.82 20.58
CA HIS A 92 3.28 -6.53 20.22
C HIS A 92 3.01 -7.47 19.03
N ALA A 93 3.75 -7.30 17.94
CA ALA A 93 3.65 -8.14 16.75
C ALA A 93 4.58 -9.35 16.93
N VAL A 94 4.06 -10.43 17.51
CA VAL A 94 4.87 -11.56 18.01
C VAL A 94 5.60 -12.28 16.88
N ASN A 95 4.90 -12.60 15.79
CA ASN A 95 5.49 -13.38 14.71
C ASN A 95 6.51 -12.53 13.95
N LEU A 96 6.18 -11.27 13.68
CA LEU A 96 7.01 -10.30 12.99
C LEU A 96 8.26 -9.93 13.81
N SER A 97 8.13 -9.87 15.14
CA SER A 97 9.26 -9.63 16.03
C SER A 97 10.25 -10.77 15.98
N ALA A 98 9.76 -12.00 16.15
CA ALA A 98 10.59 -13.21 16.04
C ALA A 98 11.26 -13.32 14.66
N ARG A 99 10.52 -12.96 13.61
CA ARG A 99 10.93 -12.98 12.21
C ARG A 99 12.06 -12.03 11.86
N LEU A 100 12.02 -10.81 12.38
CA LEU A 100 13.03 -9.79 12.11
C LEU A 100 14.13 -9.75 13.17
N GLY A 101 13.96 -10.52 14.27
CA GLY A 101 14.87 -10.52 15.42
C GLY A 101 14.93 -9.15 16.11
N ASN A 102 13.79 -8.47 16.18
CA ASN A 102 13.61 -7.15 16.76
C ASN A 102 12.27 -7.11 17.51
N GLU A 103 12.08 -6.19 18.44
CA GLU A 103 10.83 -6.02 19.17
C GLU A 103 9.91 -5.04 18.43
N ILE A 104 8.91 -5.55 17.72
CA ILE A 104 8.03 -4.76 16.83
C ILE A 104 6.68 -4.52 17.53
N TRP A 105 6.28 -3.26 17.59
CA TRP A 105 5.00 -2.85 18.14
C TRP A 105 4.14 -2.10 17.11
N LEU A 106 2.84 -2.36 17.14
CA LEU A 106 1.84 -1.75 16.27
C LEU A 106 0.96 -0.81 17.08
N LYS A 107 1.00 0.49 16.79
CA LYS A 107 0.09 1.47 17.39
C LYS A 107 -1.21 1.52 16.57
N ARG A 108 -2.31 1.00 17.15
CA ARG A 108 -3.55 0.61 16.45
C ARG A 108 -4.55 1.74 16.25
N GLU A 109 -4.16 2.77 15.51
CA GLU A 109 -5.03 3.91 15.17
C GLU A 109 -6.19 3.55 14.23
N ASP A 110 -6.10 2.41 13.55
CA ASP A 110 -7.19 1.79 12.79
C ASP A 110 -8.38 1.36 13.66
N LEU A 111 -8.22 1.27 14.99
CA LEU A 111 -9.29 0.93 15.94
C LEU A 111 -10.07 2.14 16.48
N GLN A 112 -9.76 3.35 16.02
CA GLN A 112 -10.57 4.54 16.34
C GLN A 112 -11.99 4.41 15.74
N PRO A 113 -13.00 5.15 16.26
CA PRO A 113 -14.39 5.04 15.79
C PRO A 113 -14.62 5.34 14.29
N VAL A 114 -13.70 6.09 13.67
CA VAL A 114 -13.69 6.39 12.22
C VAL A 114 -12.62 5.60 11.46
N PHE A 115 -12.10 4.55 12.09
CA PHE A 115 -11.07 3.64 11.58
C PHE A 115 -9.78 4.34 11.13
N SER A 116 -9.43 5.48 11.75
CA SER A 116 -8.15 6.17 11.51
C SER A 116 -7.85 7.23 12.57
N PHE A 117 -6.58 7.65 12.64
CA PHE A 117 -6.11 8.69 13.57
C PHE A 117 -6.71 10.09 13.31
N LYS A 118 -7.28 10.34 12.12
CA LYS A 118 -7.71 11.69 11.69
C LYS A 118 -8.71 12.34 12.63
N ILE A 119 -9.49 11.54 13.37
CA ILE A 119 -10.42 12.03 14.39
C ILE A 119 -9.71 12.85 15.48
N ARG A 120 -8.46 12.54 15.83
CA ARG A 120 -7.77 13.21 16.94
C ARG A 120 -7.53 14.69 16.64
N GLY A 121 -6.89 15.00 15.52
CA GLY A 121 -6.66 16.38 15.11
C GLY A 121 -7.94 17.13 14.74
N ALA A 122 -8.88 16.48 14.05
CA ALA A 122 -10.18 17.10 13.74
C ALA A 122 -10.92 17.50 15.02
N TYR A 123 -11.04 16.57 15.97
CA TYR A 123 -11.71 16.83 17.24
C TYR A 123 -10.98 17.88 18.08
N ASN A 124 -9.64 17.80 18.17
CA ASN A 124 -8.86 18.74 18.96
C ASN A 124 -9.01 20.18 18.45
N MET A 125 -8.94 20.38 17.14
CA MET A 125 -9.14 21.69 16.53
C MET A 125 -10.58 22.18 16.75
N MET A 126 -11.58 21.37 16.42
CA MET A 126 -12.99 21.75 16.52
C MET A 126 -13.44 22.04 17.96
N ALA A 127 -12.95 21.26 18.93
CA ALA A 127 -13.22 21.49 20.34
C ALA A 127 -12.52 22.74 20.89
N SER A 128 -11.46 23.20 20.22
CA SER A 128 -10.68 24.40 20.57
C SER A 128 -11.20 25.67 19.92
N LEU A 129 -12.16 25.58 18.99
CA LEU A 129 -12.79 26.76 18.40
C LEU A 129 -13.50 27.62 19.45
N PRO A 130 -13.51 28.96 19.29
CA PRO A 130 -14.38 29.84 20.05
C PRO A 130 -15.86 29.50 19.86
N GLU A 131 -16.68 29.72 20.89
CA GLU A 131 -18.13 29.43 20.84
C GLU A 131 -18.87 30.18 19.71
N ALA A 132 -18.39 31.36 19.33
CA ALA A 132 -18.95 32.12 18.21
C ALA A 132 -18.74 31.41 16.86
N GLU A 133 -17.58 30.75 16.67
CA GLU A 133 -17.26 30.00 15.45
C GLU A 133 -17.96 28.64 15.42
N LYS A 134 -18.02 27.96 16.58
CA LYS A 134 -18.80 26.71 16.73
C LYS A 134 -20.26 26.88 16.32
N LYS A 135 -20.88 28.00 16.68
CA LYS A 135 -22.29 28.30 16.30
C LYS A 135 -22.47 28.51 14.80
N LYS A 136 -21.49 29.08 14.10
CA LYS A 136 -21.54 29.25 12.64
C LYS A 136 -21.40 27.91 11.92
N GLY A 137 -20.55 27.03 12.46
CA GLY A 137 -20.28 25.71 11.91
C GLY A 137 -18.96 25.65 11.16
N VAL A 138 -18.63 24.44 10.71
CA VAL A 138 -17.37 24.11 10.05
C VAL A 138 -17.58 23.59 8.65
N VAL A 139 -16.55 23.72 7.82
CA VAL A 139 -16.52 23.15 6.46
C VAL A 139 -15.20 22.44 6.20
N THR A 140 -15.23 21.36 5.42
CA THR A 140 -14.01 20.73 4.89
C THR A 140 -14.28 20.11 3.53
N CYS A 141 -13.21 19.85 2.77
CA CYS A 141 -13.27 19.12 1.49
C CYS A 141 -12.47 17.82 1.60
N SER A 142 -13.16 16.69 1.62
CA SER A 142 -12.53 15.35 1.64
C SER A 142 -13.57 14.26 1.36
N ALA A 143 -13.16 13.18 0.70
CA ALA A 143 -13.98 11.98 0.50
C ALA A 143 -13.48 10.76 1.31
N GLY A 144 -12.64 10.97 2.33
CA GLY A 144 -11.94 9.89 3.04
C GLY A 144 -11.90 10.04 4.55
N ASN A 145 -10.80 9.58 5.17
CA ASN A 145 -10.61 9.54 6.63
C ASN A 145 -10.83 10.89 7.33
N HIS A 146 -10.40 11.99 6.70
CA HIS A 146 -10.59 13.34 7.25
C HIS A 146 -12.07 13.73 7.32
N ALA A 147 -12.85 13.45 6.27
CA ALA A 147 -14.28 13.72 6.27
C ALA A 147 -15.02 12.99 7.39
N GLN A 148 -14.68 11.72 7.63
CA GLN A 148 -15.26 10.95 8.74
C GLN A 148 -14.88 11.54 10.10
N GLY A 149 -13.61 11.95 10.26
CA GLY A 149 -13.12 12.62 11.46
C GLY A 149 -13.88 13.93 11.76
N VAL A 150 -14.04 14.80 10.77
CA VAL A 150 -14.78 16.06 10.92
C VAL A 150 -16.26 15.81 11.17
N ALA A 151 -16.88 14.86 10.47
CA ALA A 151 -18.29 14.55 10.63
C ALA A 151 -18.62 14.07 12.05
N LEU A 152 -17.88 13.07 12.54
CA LEU A 152 -18.10 12.55 13.89
C LEU A 152 -17.78 13.61 14.97
N SER A 153 -16.73 14.41 14.77
CA SER A 153 -16.39 15.51 15.69
C SER A 153 -17.48 16.58 15.73
N GLY A 154 -18.03 16.96 14.58
CA GLY A 154 -19.11 17.93 14.47
C GLY A 154 -20.38 17.44 15.15
N HIS A 155 -20.74 16.17 14.90
CA HIS A 155 -21.88 15.55 15.56
C HIS A 155 -21.73 15.52 17.09
N ALA A 156 -20.57 15.07 17.59
CA ALA A 156 -20.31 14.99 19.01
C ALA A 156 -20.35 16.37 19.69
N LEU A 157 -19.67 17.37 19.13
CA LEU A 157 -19.59 18.72 19.68
C LEU A 157 -20.84 19.58 19.42
N ASN A 158 -21.85 19.04 18.73
CA ASN A 158 -23.02 19.78 18.27
C ASN A 158 -22.65 21.01 17.41
N ILE A 159 -21.64 20.86 16.56
CA ILE A 159 -21.17 21.87 15.60
C ILE A 159 -21.66 21.44 14.21
N PRO A 160 -22.46 22.28 13.50
CA PRO A 160 -22.86 21.99 12.13
C PRO A 160 -21.62 21.78 11.24
N ALA A 161 -21.51 20.61 10.61
CA ALA A 161 -20.37 20.26 9.76
C ALA A 161 -20.83 20.06 8.32
N ILE A 162 -20.23 20.80 7.39
CA ILE A 162 -20.40 20.62 5.95
C ILE A 162 -19.17 19.93 5.38
N VAL A 163 -19.38 18.84 4.64
CA VAL A 163 -18.30 18.15 3.93
C VAL A 163 -18.58 18.24 2.43
N VAL A 164 -17.67 18.88 1.70
CA VAL A 164 -17.74 18.98 0.24
C VAL A 164 -16.98 17.81 -0.39
N MET A 165 -17.58 17.17 -1.38
CA MET A 165 -16.98 16.07 -2.13
C MET A 165 -17.30 16.20 -3.62
N PRO A 166 -16.47 15.65 -4.52
CA PRO A 166 -16.79 15.57 -5.96
C PRO A 166 -18.09 14.81 -6.23
N VAL A 167 -18.81 15.16 -7.29
CA VAL A 167 -20.04 14.46 -7.72
C VAL A 167 -19.79 13.00 -8.07
N SER A 168 -18.59 12.69 -8.55
CA SER A 168 -18.13 11.32 -8.86
C SER A 168 -17.86 10.45 -7.63
N THR A 169 -17.93 11.01 -6.42
CA THR A 169 -17.66 10.27 -5.17
C THR A 169 -18.63 9.09 -5.01
N PRO A 170 -18.12 7.86 -4.82
CA PRO A 170 -18.96 6.68 -4.65
C PRO A 170 -19.98 6.86 -3.53
N SER A 171 -21.20 6.38 -3.76
CA SER A 171 -22.31 6.56 -2.83
C SER A 171 -22.05 6.04 -1.43
N ILE A 172 -21.28 4.96 -1.31
CA ILE A 172 -20.89 4.40 -0.02
C ILE A 172 -20.03 5.36 0.82
N LYS A 173 -19.15 6.16 0.20
CA LYS A 173 -18.26 7.08 0.91
C LYS A 173 -19.04 8.28 1.47
N TRP A 174 -19.84 8.96 0.65
CA TRP A 174 -20.59 10.11 1.12
C TRP A 174 -21.75 9.74 2.05
N ARG A 175 -22.41 8.59 1.85
CA ARG A 175 -23.46 8.11 2.77
C ARG A 175 -22.90 7.80 4.15
N ASN A 176 -21.68 7.26 4.24
CA ASN A 176 -21.03 7.02 5.53
C ASN A 176 -20.78 8.33 6.29
N VAL A 177 -20.31 9.37 5.61
CA VAL A 177 -20.09 10.69 6.20
C VAL A 177 -21.41 11.35 6.63
N GLN A 178 -22.47 11.21 5.82
CA GLN A 178 -23.80 11.69 6.18
C GLN A 178 -24.36 10.95 7.41
N ARG A 179 -24.16 9.63 7.50
CA ARG A 179 -24.55 8.81 8.67
C ARG A 179 -23.83 9.25 9.94
N LEU A 180 -22.61 9.76 9.84
CA LEU A 180 -21.85 10.32 10.97
C LEU A 180 -22.32 11.71 11.40
N GLY A 181 -23.32 12.30 10.74
CA GLY A 181 -23.99 13.53 11.16
C GLY A 181 -23.57 14.79 10.41
N ALA A 182 -22.73 14.69 9.37
CA ALA A 182 -22.38 15.84 8.53
C ALA A 182 -23.38 16.06 7.39
N THR A 183 -23.53 17.32 6.98
CA THR A 183 -24.19 17.68 5.72
C THR A 183 -23.20 17.50 4.58
N VAL A 184 -23.52 16.64 3.61
CA VAL A 184 -22.66 16.44 2.44
C VAL A 184 -23.12 17.30 1.28
N VAL A 185 -22.17 18.01 0.66
CA VAL A 185 -22.37 18.77 -0.57
C VAL A 185 -21.56 18.09 -1.68
N LEU A 186 -22.27 17.50 -2.65
CA LEU A 186 -21.64 16.96 -3.85
C LEU A 186 -21.49 18.07 -4.89
N HIS A 187 -20.26 18.48 -5.17
CA HIS A 187 -19.96 19.57 -6.10
C HIS A 187 -18.66 19.31 -6.85
N GLY A 188 -18.64 19.68 -8.13
CA GLY A 188 -17.45 19.59 -8.97
C GLY A 188 -17.24 18.21 -9.59
N LYS A 189 -16.51 18.20 -10.70
CA LYS A 189 -16.11 16.99 -11.42
C LYS A 189 -14.95 16.27 -10.74
N ASP A 190 -14.07 17.05 -10.13
CA ASP A 190 -12.85 16.60 -9.47
C ASP A 190 -12.70 17.24 -8.07
N PHE A 191 -11.60 16.89 -7.41
CA PHE A 191 -11.29 17.36 -6.08
C PHE A 191 -11.01 18.87 -6.01
N ASP A 192 -10.43 19.45 -7.07
CA ASP A 192 -10.06 20.87 -7.09
C ASP A 192 -11.30 21.76 -7.21
N GLU A 193 -12.28 21.37 -8.06
CA GLU A 193 -13.59 22.03 -8.12
C GLU A 193 -14.35 21.90 -6.79
N ALA A 194 -14.32 20.72 -6.15
CA ALA A 194 -14.92 20.52 -4.83
C ALA A 194 -14.27 21.40 -3.74
N LYS A 195 -12.94 21.56 -3.81
CA LYS A 195 -12.19 22.45 -2.91
C LYS A 195 -12.52 23.91 -3.15
N ALA A 196 -12.66 24.35 -4.40
CA ALA A 196 -13.07 25.71 -4.73
C ALA A 196 -14.46 26.03 -4.15
N GLU A 197 -15.41 25.10 -4.23
CA GLU A 197 -16.74 25.25 -3.61
C GLU A 197 -16.65 25.28 -2.08
N CYS A 198 -15.79 24.46 -1.47
CA CYS A 198 -15.54 24.51 -0.03
C CYS A 198 -15.06 25.90 0.42
N LEU A 199 -14.13 26.51 -0.31
CA LEU A 199 -13.63 27.87 -0.03
C LEU A 199 -14.69 28.95 -0.27
N ARG A 200 -15.57 28.74 -1.26
CA ARG A 200 -16.70 29.64 -1.52
C ARG A 200 -17.69 29.61 -0.34
N LEU A 201 -18.06 28.41 0.13
CA LEU A 201 -18.95 28.21 1.26
C LEU A 201 -18.36 28.73 2.58
N GLU A 202 -17.05 28.54 2.79
CA GLU A 202 -16.32 29.11 3.93
C GLU A 202 -16.55 30.62 4.01
N LYS A 203 -16.29 31.35 2.92
CA LYS A 203 -16.42 32.81 2.85
C LYS A 203 -17.86 33.29 2.92
N GLU A 204 -18.76 32.67 2.14
CA GLU A 204 -20.16 33.09 2.03
C GLU A 204 -20.92 32.90 3.35
N LYS A 205 -20.72 31.77 4.03
CA LYS A 205 -21.45 31.40 5.25
C LYS A 205 -20.68 31.71 6.53
N GLY A 206 -19.43 32.19 6.42
CA GLY A 206 -18.55 32.46 7.55
C GLY A 206 -18.21 31.21 8.35
N LEU A 207 -18.11 30.06 7.69
CA LEU A 207 -17.78 28.77 8.31
C LEU A 207 -16.28 28.69 8.58
N THR A 208 -15.88 27.91 9.58
CA THR A 208 -14.46 27.64 9.83
C THR A 208 -13.98 26.45 9.01
N PHE A 209 -12.95 26.63 8.18
CA PHE A 209 -12.35 25.51 7.47
C PHE A 209 -11.54 24.62 8.42
N VAL A 210 -11.79 23.31 8.37
CA VAL A 210 -11.03 22.31 9.15
C VAL A 210 -10.02 21.61 8.23
N PRO A 211 -8.73 21.97 8.28
CA PRO A 211 -7.70 21.37 7.45
C PRO A 211 -7.39 19.93 7.87
N PRO A 212 -6.95 19.08 6.92
CA PRO A 212 -6.58 17.69 7.19
C PRO A 212 -5.25 17.46 7.94
N TYR A 213 -4.38 18.47 7.99
CA TYR A 213 -3.06 18.40 8.62
C TYR A 213 -2.46 19.78 8.95
N ASP A 214 -2.66 20.80 8.11
CA ASP A 214 -1.91 22.07 8.19
C ASP A 214 -2.53 23.05 9.19
N ASN A 215 -2.51 22.68 10.48
CA ASN A 215 -2.96 23.53 11.57
C ASN A 215 -2.32 23.08 12.90
N PRO A 216 -1.86 23.99 13.78
CA PRO A 216 -1.25 23.64 15.05
C PRO A 216 -2.11 22.77 15.97
N TYR A 217 -3.42 23.02 16.08
CA TYR A 217 -4.31 22.16 16.87
C TYR A 217 -4.49 20.79 16.24
N VAL A 218 -4.50 20.69 14.91
CA VAL A 218 -4.55 19.40 14.22
C VAL A 218 -3.28 18.60 14.52
N VAL A 219 -2.10 19.20 14.34
CA VAL A 219 -0.79 18.59 14.65
C VAL A 219 -0.72 18.16 16.11
N ALA A 220 -1.12 19.01 17.06
CA ALA A 220 -1.16 18.68 18.48
C ALA A 220 -2.15 17.54 18.80
N GLY A 221 -3.29 17.49 18.12
CA GLY A 221 -4.23 16.37 18.26
C GLY A 221 -3.60 15.06 17.77
N GLN A 222 -2.88 15.07 16.65
CA GLN A 222 -2.20 13.86 16.17
C GLN A 222 -1.02 13.46 17.07
N GLY A 223 -0.33 14.44 17.67
CA GLY A 223 0.79 14.20 18.58
C GLY A 223 0.40 13.44 19.87
N THR A 224 -0.88 13.36 20.23
CA THR A 224 -1.32 12.51 21.35
C THR A 224 -1.01 11.03 21.09
N VAL A 225 -0.83 10.61 19.84
CA VAL A 225 -0.38 9.25 19.50
C VAL A 225 0.98 8.94 20.15
N ALA A 226 1.93 9.88 20.09
CA ALA A 226 3.24 9.72 20.73
C ALA A 226 3.14 9.71 22.26
N MET A 227 2.28 10.56 22.83
CA MET A 227 2.00 10.55 24.26
C MET A 227 1.48 9.18 24.73
N GLU A 228 0.57 8.57 23.97
CA GLU A 228 0.07 7.22 24.28
C GLU A 228 1.19 6.17 24.15
N ILE A 229 2.00 6.23 23.08
CA ILE A 229 3.14 5.29 22.90
C ILE A 229 4.05 5.33 24.13
N CYS A 230 4.48 6.52 24.58
CA CYS A 230 5.33 6.67 25.76
C CYS A 230 4.70 6.13 27.05
N ARG A 231 3.38 6.21 27.20
CA ARG A 231 2.66 5.71 28.38
C ARG A 231 2.46 4.19 28.36
N GLN A 232 2.43 3.58 27.18
CA GLN A 232 2.09 2.18 26.98
C GLN A 232 3.31 1.27 26.93
N VAL A 233 4.47 1.79 26.54
CA VAL A 233 5.75 1.07 26.67
C VAL A 233 6.23 1.10 28.11
N LYS A 234 6.99 0.06 28.53
CA LYS A 234 7.58 0.01 29.88
C LYS A 234 8.60 1.12 30.10
N ASP A 235 9.43 1.35 29.09
CA ASP A 235 10.41 2.42 29.05
C ASP A 235 10.46 2.99 27.62
N ALA A 236 10.17 4.29 27.49
CA ALA A 236 10.18 4.99 26.21
C ALA A 236 11.60 5.22 25.69
N ASP A 237 12.59 5.22 26.58
CA ASP A 237 14.00 5.38 26.23
C ASP A 237 14.62 4.13 25.59
N GLU A 238 13.95 2.98 25.70
CA GLU A 238 14.33 1.73 25.05
C GLU A 238 13.79 1.64 23.60
N ILE A 239 13.01 2.63 23.13
CA ILE A 239 12.55 2.66 21.74
C ILE A 239 13.70 3.11 20.83
N ASP A 240 14.07 2.30 19.84
CA ASP A 240 15.06 2.66 18.82
C ASP A 240 14.46 3.50 17.68
N GLY A 241 13.19 3.27 17.34
CA GLY A 241 12.57 4.00 16.25
C GLY A 241 11.03 3.97 16.22
N ILE A 242 10.43 5.10 15.85
CA ILE A 242 8.99 5.22 15.59
C ILE A 242 8.77 5.60 14.13
N PHE A 243 7.92 4.84 13.44
CA PHE A 243 7.60 5.01 12.03
C PHE A 243 6.18 5.53 11.87
N SER A 244 6.01 6.56 11.06
CA SER A 244 4.71 7.17 10.78
C SER A 244 4.53 7.55 9.32
N ALA A 245 3.37 7.20 8.77
CA ALA A 245 2.98 7.53 7.40
C ALA A 245 2.89 9.04 7.18
N ILE A 246 3.49 9.51 6.09
CA ILE A 246 3.46 10.91 5.66
C ILE A 246 2.57 11.04 4.43
N GLY A 247 1.52 11.84 4.56
CA GLY A 247 0.86 12.52 3.43
C GLY A 247 1.19 14.01 3.52
N GLY A 248 0.33 14.78 4.18
CA GLY A 248 0.61 16.19 4.45
C GLY A 248 1.53 16.46 5.65
N GLY A 249 2.00 15.39 6.34
CA GLY A 249 2.98 15.46 7.43
C GLY A 249 2.42 15.65 8.86
N GLY A 250 1.13 15.96 9.04
CA GLY A 250 0.60 16.32 10.37
C GLY A 250 0.74 15.25 11.47
N LEU A 251 0.70 13.97 11.12
CA LEU A 251 0.93 12.86 12.07
C LEU A 251 2.39 12.81 12.51
N SER A 252 3.31 12.75 11.54
CA SER A 252 4.75 12.68 11.79
C SER A 252 5.26 13.92 12.52
N ALA A 253 4.76 15.10 12.17
CA ALA A 253 5.07 16.35 12.86
C ALA A 253 4.67 16.28 14.35
N GLY A 254 3.44 15.86 14.65
CA GLY A 254 2.95 15.75 16.02
C GLY A 254 3.73 14.73 16.85
N ILE A 255 4.06 13.58 16.24
CA ILE A 255 4.87 12.54 16.89
C ILE A 255 6.29 13.05 17.15
N ALA A 256 6.95 13.62 16.14
CA ALA A 256 8.32 14.09 16.25
C ALA A 256 8.47 15.20 17.29
N ALA A 257 7.59 16.20 17.27
CA ALA A 257 7.62 17.33 18.19
C ALA A 257 7.45 16.90 19.67
N TYR A 258 6.66 15.86 19.93
CA TYR A 258 6.52 15.30 21.28
C TYR A 258 7.75 14.46 21.67
N MET A 259 8.12 13.50 20.83
CA MET A 259 9.16 12.52 21.15
C MET A 259 10.51 13.18 21.35
N LYS A 260 10.90 14.12 20.48
CA LYS A 260 12.19 14.82 20.57
C LYS A 260 12.32 15.71 21.81
N ARG A 261 11.22 15.98 22.52
CA ARG A 261 11.23 16.73 23.79
C ARG A 261 11.13 15.87 25.04
N VAL A 262 10.60 14.66 24.92
CA VAL A 262 10.25 13.81 26.09
C VAL A 262 11.15 12.59 26.20
N ALA A 263 11.49 11.95 25.09
CA ALA A 263 12.33 10.76 25.06
C ALA A 263 13.81 11.12 24.88
N LYS A 264 14.70 10.14 25.11
CA LYS A 264 16.12 10.30 24.80
C LYS A 264 16.36 10.75 23.35
N PRO A 265 17.37 11.60 23.09
CA PRO A 265 17.70 12.05 21.73
C PRO A 265 18.00 10.91 20.73
N THR A 266 18.37 9.73 21.24
CA THR A 266 18.67 8.53 20.44
C THR A 266 17.44 7.87 19.83
N VAL A 267 16.23 8.20 20.29
CA VAL A 267 14.99 7.67 19.69
C VAL A 267 14.80 8.26 18.30
N GLY A 268 14.87 7.41 17.28
CA GLY A 268 14.67 7.80 15.89
C GLY A 268 13.19 8.00 15.55
N ILE A 269 12.85 9.07 14.85
CA ILE A 269 11.52 9.36 14.34
C ILE A 269 11.61 9.39 12.81
N TYR A 270 10.96 8.39 12.20
CA TYR A 270 11.03 8.13 10.78
C TYR A 270 9.70 8.43 10.11
N GLY A 271 9.76 9.26 9.09
CA GLY A 271 8.68 9.42 8.12
C GLY A 271 8.65 8.25 7.15
N VAL A 272 7.47 7.89 6.64
CA VAL A 272 7.37 6.90 5.55
C VAL A 272 6.47 7.44 4.45
N GLU A 273 6.98 7.44 3.22
CA GLU A 273 6.28 7.86 2.00
C GLU A 273 6.36 6.77 0.93
N THR A 274 5.50 6.87 -0.08
CA THR A 274 5.59 6.01 -1.25
C THR A 274 6.58 6.60 -2.26
N VAL A 275 7.24 5.74 -3.06
CA VAL A 275 8.16 6.20 -4.13
C VAL A 275 7.50 7.11 -5.17
N ASP A 276 6.19 7.00 -5.33
CA ASP A 276 5.34 7.78 -6.24
C ASP A 276 4.54 8.88 -5.51
N GLY A 277 4.89 9.18 -4.26
CA GLY A 277 4.22 10.15 -3.39
C GLY A 277 5.18 10.71 -2.33
N ASP A 278 6.40 11.05 -2.74
CA ASP A 278 7.55 11.41 -1.89
C ASP A 278 7.69 12.94 -1.67
N ALA A 279 6.56 13.63 -1.44
CA ALA A 279 6.51 15.08 -1.40
C ALA A 279 7.35 15.67 -0.26
N MET A 280 7.29 15.07 0.94
CA MET A 280 8.08 15.53 2.09
C MET A 280 9.57 15.24 1.88
N ALA A 281 9.93 14.04 1.41
CA ALA A 281 11.32 13.69 1.14
C ALA A 281 11.98 14.65 0.15
N ARG A 282 11.31 14.97 -0.96
CA ARG A 282 11.81 15.96 -1.92
C ARG A 282 11.87 17.36 -1.31
N SER A 283 10.88 17.73 -0.49
CA SER A 283 10.84 19.03 0.17
C SER A 283 11.99 19.21 1.17
N LEU A 284 12.24 18.21 2.02
CA LEU A 284 13.34 18.23 2.98
C LEU A 284 14.69 18.30 2.27
N LYS A 285 14.87 17.50 1.22
CA LYS A 285 16.09 17.51 0.40
C LYS A 285 16.32 18.86 -0.30
N ALA A 286 15.26 19.50 -0.77
CA ALA A 286 15.33 20.83 -1.39
C ALA A 286 15.46 21.97 -0.38
N GLY A 287 15.26 21.70 0.92
CA GLY A 287 15.18 22.70 1.98
C GLY A 287 13.94 23.60 1.92
N LYS A 288 13.03 23.34 0.97
CA LYS A 288 11.80 24.06 0.70
C LYS A 288 10.69 23.14 0.18
N ARG A 289 9.41 23.48 0.36
CA ARG A 289 8.26 22.69 -0.11
C ARG A 289 8.27 22.55 -1.62
N VAL A 290 8.15 21.31 -2.08
CA VAL A 290 8.06 20.95 -3.48
C VAL A 290 6.64 20.46 -3.77
N THR A 291 6.03 20.98 -4.84
CA THR A 291 4.78 20.44 -5.37
C THR A 291 5.09 19.35 -6.39
N LEU A 292 4.56 18.15 -6.18
CA LEU A 292 4.64 17.06 -7.15
C LEU A 292 3.67 17.30 -8.33
N ASP A 293 4.05 16.90 -9.53
CA ASP A 293 3.17 16.96 -10.70
C ASP A 293 2.02 15.96 -10.57
N GLU A 294 2.34 14.73 -10.18
CA GLU A 294 1.42 13.61 -10.03
C GLU A 294 1.75 12.81 -8.75
N VAL A 295 0.77 12.05 -8.25
CA VAL A 295 0.93 11.17 -7.10
C VAL A 295 0.24 9.82 -7.34
N GLY A 296 0.84 8.75 -6.84
CA GLY A 296 0.28 7.40 -6.90
C GLY A 296 -1.05 7.27 -6.15
N PRO A 297 -2.09 6.61 -6.72
CA PRO A 297 -3.41 6.50 -6.09
C PRO A 297 -3.56 5.28 -5.17
N PHE A 298 -2.50 4.49 -4.99
CA PHE A 298 -2.57 3.25 -4.21
C PHE A 298 -2.78 3.54 -2.72
N ALA A 299 -1.87 4.30 -2.12
CA ALA A 299 -1.99 4.86 -0.77
C ALA A 299 -2.67 6.25 -0.83
N ASP A 300 -3.97 6.24 -1.11
CA ASP A 300 -4.79 7.45 -1.32
C ASP A 300 -4.79 8.43 -0.13
N GLY A 301 -4.73 7.92 1.10
CA GLY A 301 -4.58 8.71 2.33
C GLY A 301 -3.27 9.51 2.43
N THR A 302 -2.22 9.09 1.71
CA THR A 302 -0.92 9.77 1.64
C THR A 302 -0.62 10.37 0.26
N ALA A 303 -1.52 10.23 -0.71
CA ALA A 303 -1.42 10.84 -2.04
C ALA A 303 -1.60 12.37 -1.98
N VAL A 304 -0.56 13.05 -1.50
CA VAL A 304 -0.48 14.52 -1.32
C VAL A 304 0.59 15.09 -2.22
N ARG A 305 0.23 16.05 -3.06
CA ARG A 305 1.16 16.73 -3.97
C ARG A 305 2.01 17.81 -3.28
N LEU A 306 1.48 18.44 -2.24
CA LEU A 306 2.12 19.53 -1.51
C LEU A 306 1.90 19.34 -0.01
N VAL A 307 2.99 19.21 0.74
CA VAL A 307 2.97 19.08 2.20
C VAL A 307 2.53 20.38 2.88
N GLY A 308 2.05 20.28 4.13
CA GLY A 308 1.66 21.46 4.90
C GLY A 308 2.85 22.34 5.28
N GLU A 309 2.59 23.62 5.54
CA GLU A 309 3.60 24.58 6.02
C GLU A 309 4.14 24.20 7.37
N GLU A 310 3.25 24.04 8.33
CA GLU A 310 3.64 23.75 9.69
C GLU A 310 4.20 22.32 9.83
N PRO A 311 3.57 21.28 9.24
CA PRO A 311 4.19 19.97 9.20
C PRO A 311 5.57 19.94 8.55
N PHE A 312 5.82 20.68 7.46
CA PHE A 312 7.14 20.75 6.84
C PHE A 312 8.16 21.39 7.78
N ARG A 313 7.83 22.52 8.40
CA ARG A 313 8.70 23.20 9.39
C ARG A 313 9.09 22.26 10.52
N VAL A 314 8.10 21.58 11.12
CA VAL A 314 8.32 20.65 12.24
C VAL A 314 9.12 19.42 11.80
N CYS A 315 8.81 18.84 10.63
CA CYS A 315 9.52 17.68 10.12
C CYS A 315 10.98 18.00 9.78
N LYS A 316 11.26 19.17 9.22
CA LYS A 316 12.61 19.66 8.94
C LYS A 316 13.47 19.80 10.19
N GLU A 317 12.85 20.10 11.33
CA GLU A 317 13.52 20.25 12.62
C GLU A 317 13.71 18.91 13.36
N PHE A 318 12.73 18.00 13.29
CA PHE A 318 12.66 16.87 14.22
C PHE A 318 12.64 15.46 13.62
N LEU A 319 12.41 15.28 12.31
CA LEU A 319 12.54 13.95 11.70
C LEU A 319 14.01 13.57 11.52
N ASP A 320 14.34 12.31 11.80
CA ASP A 320 15.69 11.79 11.60
C ASP A 320 15.91 11.35 10.14
N ASP A 321 14.91 10.72 9.52
CA ASP A 321 14.95 10.32 8.10
C ASP A 321 13.54 10.02 7.55
N ILE A 322 13.44 9.87 6.23
CA ILE A 322 12.24 9.39 5.52
C ILE A 322 12.56 8.12 4.75
N VAL A 323 11.79 7.06 5.01
CA VAL A 323 11.89 5.79 4.30
C VAL A 323 10.89 5.76 3.15
N LEU A 324 11.37 5.54 1.93
CA LEU A 324 10.53 5.38 0.75
C LEU A 324 10.20 3.90 0.51
N VAL A 325 8.94 3.59 0.24
CA VAL A 325 8.50 2.21 -0.07
C VAL A 325 7.63 2.14 -1.32
N ASN A 326 7.59 0.97 -1.95
CA ASN A 326 6.75 0.71 -3.12
C ASN A 326 5.44 0.01 -2.74
N ASN A 327 4.55 -0.16 -3.72
CA ASN A 327 3.23 -0.76 -3.50
C ASN A 327 3.30 -2.22 -3.04
N ASP A 328 4.28 -2.99 -3.53
CA ASP A 328 4.47 -4.39 -3.16
C ASP A 328 4.89 -4.51 -1.68
N GLU A 329 5.80 -3.64 -1.20
CA GLU A 329 6.20 -3.55 0.21
C GLU A 329 5.01 -3.18 1.12
N ILE A 330 4.12 -2.30 0.66
CA ILE A 330 2.89 -1.93 1.38
C ILE A 330 1.93 -3.14 1.44
N CYS A 331 1.73 -3.85 0.33
CA CYS A 331 0.89 -5.06 0.31
C CYS A 331 1.39 -6.12 1.30
N ALA A 332 2.70 -6.34 1.35
CA ALA A 332 3.32 -7.24 2.32
C ALA A 332 3.07 -6.77 3.77
N ALA A 333 3.14 -5.47 4.04
CA ALA A 333 2.83 -4.93 5.36
C ALA A 333 1.35 -5.07 5.75
N ILE A 334 0.40 -4.94 4.81
CA ILE A 334 -1.02 -5.22 5.07
C ILE A 334 -1.20 -6.68 5.50
N LYS A 335 -0.57 -7.62 4.78
CA LYS A 335 -0.59 -9.05 5.11
C LYS A 335 -0.03 -9.30 6.51
N ASP A 336 1.09 -8.66 6.87
CA ASP A 336 1.69 -8.82 8.19
C ASP A 336 0.76 -8.37 9.32
N VAL A 337 0.12 -7.20 9.20
CA VAL A 337 -0.85 -6.73 10.20
C VAL A 337 -2.02 -7.71 10.34
N PHE A 338 -2.48 -8.27 9.22
CA PHE A 338 -3.53 -9.28 9.21
C PHE A 338 -3.10 -10.58 9.89
N GLU A 339 -1.88 -11.07 9.65
CA GLU A 339 -1.37 -12.28 10.29
C GLU A 339 -1.20 -12.11 11.80
N GLU A 340 -0.78 -10.92 12.25
CA GLU A 340 -0.59 -10.59 13.67
C GLU A 340 -1.91 -10.39 14.43
N THR A 341 -2.83 -9.64 13.83
CA THR A 341 -3.95 -9.07 14.58
C THR A 341 -5.32 -9.36 13.98
N ARG A 342 -5.37 -10.02 12.81
CA ARG A 342 -6.59 -10.25 12.02
C ARG A 342 -7.34 -8.97 11.63
N SER A 343 -6.67 -7.81 11.71
CA SER A 343 -7.18 -6.57 11.14
C SER A 343 -6.60 -6.33 9.76
N ILE A 344 -7.33 -5.57 8.96
CA ILE A 344 -6.96 -5.25 7.59
C ILE A 344 -6.79 -3.73 7.52
N PRO A 345 -5.54 -3.21 7.59
CA PRO A 345 -5.30 -1.80 7.35
C PRO A 345 -5.52 -1.44 5.88
N GLU A 346 -5.82 -0.17 5.62
CA GLU A 346 -5.73 0.38 4.27
C GLU A 346 -4.26 0.56 3.84
N PRO A 347 -3.95 0.77 2.56
CA PRO A 347 -2.55 0.91 2.11
C PRO A 347 -1.76 2.00 2.86
N SER A 348 -2.36 3.18 3.06
CA SER A 348 -1.78 4.25 3.89
C SER A 348 -1.61 3.83 5.36
N GLY A 349 -2.52 3.00 5.86
CA GLY A 349 -2.50 2.45 7.23
C GLY A 349 -1.33 1.50 7.48
N ALA A 350 -0.93 0.73 6.47
CA ALA A 350 0.21 -0.19 6.57
C ALA A 350 1.56 0.46 6.21
N LEU A 351 1.56 1.70 5.70
CA LEU A 351 2.74 2.38 5.19
C LEU A 351 3.88 2.44 6.22
N SER A 352 3.56 2.85 7.46
CA SER A 352 4.54 2.92 8.56
C SER A 352 5.25 1.58 8.80
N LEU A 353 4.51 0.46 8.70
CA LEU A 353 5.07 -0.87 8.91
C LEU A 353 5.93 -1.31 7.72
N ALA A 354 5.53 -0.98 6.49
CA ALA A 354 6.36 -1.22 5.31
C ALA A 354 7.69 -0.47 5.43
N GLY A 355 7.66 0.81 5.84
CA GLY A 355 8.86 1.61 6.08
C GLY A 355 9.73 1.07 7.20
N LEU A 356 9.14 0.59 8.30
CA LEU A 356 9.86 -0.06 9.39
C LEU A 356 10.62 -1.30 8.88
N LYS A 357 9.94 -2.21 8.17
CA LYS A 357 10.57 -3.40 7.59
C LYS A 357 11.70 -3.03 6.62
N ALA A 358 11.44 -2.08 5.75
CA ALA A 358 12.42 -1.57 4.79
C ALA A 358 13.64 -0.97 5.51
N HIS A 359 13.45 -0.21 6.58
CA HIS A 359 14.53 0.34 7.38
C HIS A 359 15.39 -0.76 8.01
N ILE A 360 14.77 -1.78 8.61
CA ILE A 360 15.50 -2.92 9.20
C ILE A 360 16.35 -3.63 8.14
N ILE A 361 15.77 -3.93 6.99
CA ILE A 361 16.44 -4.67 5.91
C ILE A 361 17.58 -3.83 5.31
N ARG A 362 17.31 -2.58 4.94
CA ARG A 362 18.27 -1.71 4.23
C ARG A 362 19.44 -1.28 5.11
N ASN A 363 19.26 -1.27 6.44
CA ASN A 363 20.31 -0.92 7.41
C ASN A 363 20.95 -2.14 8.10
N ASN A 364 20.70 -3.37 7.62
CA ASN A 364 21.26 -4.61 8.18
C ASN A 364 20.96 -4.80 9.68
N LEU A 365 19.75 -4.45 10.13
CA LEU A 365 19.33 -4.53 11.52
C LEU A 365 18.57 -5.82 11.85
N LEU A 366 18.70 -6.86 11.03
CA LEU A 366 18.12 -8.17 11.34
C LEU A 366 18.80 -8.77 12.58
N ASN A 367 18.01 -9.27 13.53
CA ASN A 367 18.51 -9.81 14.80
C ASN A 367 19.28 -8.80 15.67
N ALA A 368 19.03 -7.50 15.49
CA ALA A 368 19.66 -6.46 16.28
C ALA A 368 19.09 -6.33 17.69
N GLY A 369 17.94 -6.95 17.98
CA GLY A 369 17.26 -6.86 19.28
C GLY A 369 16.71 -5.46 19.59
N LYS A 370 16.50 -4.64 18.57
CA LYS A 370 16.02 -3.26 18.70
C LYS A 370 14.50 -3.18 18.84
N ARG A 371 14.00 -2.13 19.49
CA ARG A 371 12.56 -1.89 19.67
C ARG A 371 12.04 -0.85 18.69
N PHE A 372 11.11 -1.24 17.83
CA PHE A 372 10.51 -0.37 16.84
C PHE A 372 8.99 -0.30 16.97
N VAL A 373 8.42 0.88 16.72
CA VAL A 373 6.97 1.11 16.72
C VAL A 373 6.53 1.55 15.32
N ALA A 374 5.54 0.88 14.74
CA ALA A 374 4.85 1.33 13.54
C ALA A 374 3.43 1.80 13.86
N VAL A 375 3.06 2.99 13.39
CA VAL A 375 1.68 3.49 13.52
C VAL A 375 0.81 2.92 12.41
N VAL A 376 -0.15 2.07 12.77
CA VAL A 376 -1.17 1.54 11.85
C VAL A 376 -2.27 2.60 11.72
N SER A 377 -2.11 3.50 10.74
CA SER A 377 -2.81 4.80 10.75
C SER A 377 -4.29 4.74 10.33
N GLY A 378 -4.75 3.66 9.68
CA GLY A 378 -6.14 3.55 9.26
C GLY A 378 -6.53 2.22 8.61
N GLY A 379 -7.83 1.98 8.50
CA GLY A 379 -8.43 0.73 8.02
C GLY A 379 -9.58 0.89 7.03
N ASN A 380 -9.76 2.05 6.39
CA ASN A 380 -10.90 2.31 5.50
C ASN A 380 -10.65 1.83 4.06
N MET A 381 -10.37 0.53 3.90
CA MET A 381 -10.16 -0.08 2.57
C MET A 381 -11.45 -0.63 1.95
N ASN A 382 -11.59 -0.49 0.63
CA ASN A 382 -12.62 -1.20 -0.12
C ASN A 382 -12.25 -2.69 -0.22
N PHE A 383 -13.19 -3.58 0.14
CA PHE A 383 -12.99 -5.03 0.09
C PHE A 383 -12.50 -5.52 -1.29
N GLY A 384 -12.95 -4.94 -2.39
CA GLY A 384 -12.48 -5.31 -3.74
C GLY A 384 -10.99 -5.08 -3.98
N ARG A 385 -10.35 -4.16 -3.23
CA ARG A 385 -8.89 -3.95 -3.28
C ARG A 385 -8.10 -5.08 -2.63
N LEU A 386 -8.72 -5.91 -1.78
CA LEU A 386 -8.03 -7.04 -1.14
C LEU A 386 -7.49 -8.04 -2.14
N ARG A 387 -8.16 -8.24 -3.27
CA ARG A 387 -7.65 -9.11 -4.34
C ARG A 387 -6.29 -8.63 -4.82
N PHE A 388 -6.18 -7.34 -5.16
CA PHE A 388 -4.90 -6.76 -5.58
C PHE A 388 -3.84 -6.87 -4.48
N VAL A 389 -4.21 -6.59 -3.22
CA VAL A 389 -3.29 -6.70 -2.08
C VAL A 389 -2.79 -8.14 -1.91
N ALA A 390 -3.69 -9.12 -1.91
CA ALA A 390 -3.32 -10.53 -1.77
C ALA A 390 -2.37 -10.97 -2.90
N GLU A 391 -2.67 -10.60 -4.14
CA GLU A 391 -1.85 -10.95 -5.31
C GLU A 391 -0.44 -10.32 -5.32
N ARG A 392 -0.29 -9.17 -4.66
CA ARG A 392 0.97 -8.39 -4.62
C ARG A 392 1.77 -8.61 -3.34
N ALA A 393 1.13 -9.05 -2.26
CA ALA A 393 1.80 -9.28 -0.97
C ALA A 393 2.85 -10.39 -1.06
N ASP A 394 2.57 -11.48 -1.76
CA ASP A 394 3.52 -12.60 -1.90
C ASP A 394 4.78 -12.20 -2.69
N VAL A 395 4.61 -11.34 -3.71
CA VAL A 395 5.72 -10.70 -4.44
C VAL A 395 6.50 -9.75 -3.53
N GLY A 396 5.80 -8.90 -2.76
CA GLY A 396 6.41 -7.94 -1.84
C GLY A 396 7.20 -8.57 -0.69
N GLU A 397 6.84 -9.78 -0.27
CA GLU A 397 7.62 -10.59 0.69
C GLU A 397 8.87 -11.22 0.07
N ARG A 398 9.06 -11.10 -1.25
CA ARG A 398 10.18 -11.70 -2.02
C ARG A 398 10.26 -13.22 -1.87
N ARG A 399 9.11 -13.86 -1.59
CA ARG A 399 9.00 -15.32 -1.42
C ARG A 399 8.67 -16.03 -2.71
N GLU A 400 7.94 -15.36 -3.59
CA GLU A 400 7.58 -15.85 -4.91
C GLU A 400 8.56 -15.34 -5.97
N VAL A 401 8.99 -16.23 -6.86
CA VAL A 401 9.76 -15.88 -8.06
C VAL A 401 8.88 -16.05 -9.27
N LEU A 402 8.84 -15.06 -10.17
CA LEU A 402 8.16 -15.15 -11.46
C LEU A 402 9.22 -15.27 -12.55
N ILE A 403 9.24 -16.37 -13.30
CA ILE A 403 10.19 -16.60 -14.39
C ILE A 403 9.49 -16.90 -15.71
N SER A 404 10.15 -16.55 -16.82
CA SER A 404 9.84 -17.11 -18.14
C SER A 404 10.91 -18.13 -18.53
N VAL A 405 10.46 -19.30 -18.97
CA VAL A 405 11.33 -20.41 -19.36
C VAL A 405 11.02 -20.81 -20.78
N LYS A 406 12.04 -20.82 -21.62
CA LYS A 406 11.95 -21.29 -23.00
C LYS A 406 12.40 -22.73 -23.04
N CYS A 407 11.47 -23.63 -23.34
CA CYS A 407 11.68 -25.07 -23.35
C CYS A 407 11.62 -25.63 -24.79
N PRO A 408 12.28 -26.76 -25.07
CA PRO A 408 12.06 -27.49 -26.31
C PRO A 408 10.62 -27.99 -26.40
N GLU A 409 9.99 -27.87 -27.58
CA GLU A 409 8.67 -28.45 -27.86
C GLU A 409 8.79 -29.94 -28.14
N LYS A 410 9.02 -30.70 -27.07
CA LYS A 410 9.11 -32.14 -27.11
C LYS A 410 8.23 -32.75 -26.02
N PRO A 411 7.60 -33.90 -26.28
CA PRO A 411 6.80 -34.55 -25.27
C PRO A 411 7.63 -34.86 -24.01
N GLY A 412 7.05 -34.63 -22.83
CA GLY A 412 7.72 -34.74 -21.52
C GLY A 412 8.55 -33.52 -21.08
N ALA A 413 8.69 -32.47 -21.90
CA ALA A 413 9.49 -31.29 -21.55
C ALA A 413 8.97 -30.55 -20.29
N PHE A 414 7.65 -30.46 -20.10
CA PHE A 414 7.05 -29.81 -18.92
C PHE A 414 7.25 -30.61 -17.64
N LEU A 415 7.14 -31.94 -17.71
CA LEU A 415 7.43 -32.80 -16.57
C LEU A 415 8.91 -32.67 -16.17
N LYS A 416 9.82 -32.65 -17.16
CA LYS A 416 11.24 -32.41 -16.91
C LYS A 416 11.46 -31.04 -16.26
N PHE A 417 10.84 -29.97 -16.77
CA PHE A 417 10.92 -28.64 -16.17
C PHE A 417 10.43 -28.64 -14.70
N HIS A 418 9.23 -29.16 -14.45
CA HIS A 418 8.65 -29.23 -13.11
C HIS A 418 9.52 -30.03 -12.13
N SER A 419 10.10 -31.15 -12.57
CA SER A 419 11.05 -31.94 -11.76
C SER A 419 12.32 -31.17 -11.39
N LEU A 420 12.81 -30.30 -12.28
CA LEU A 420 14.00 -29.47 -12.04
C LEU A 420 13.77 -28.33 -11.05
N LEU A 421 12.51 -27.98 -10.74
CA LEU A 421 12.19 -27.02 -9.67
C LEU A 421 12.45 -27.59 -8.27
N GLY A 422 12.76 -28.89 -8.15
CA GLY A 422 13.27 -29.48 -6.90
C GLY A 422 12.25 -29.54 -5.77
N GLY A 423 10.96 -29.73 -6.10
CA GLY A 423 9.89 -29.84 -5.11
C GLY A 423 9.37 -28.51 -4.55
N ARG A 424 9.85 -27.37 -5.08
CA ARG A 424 9.30 -26.05 -4.78
C ARG A 424 7.82 -25.98 -5.14
N ALA A 425 7.04 -25.30 -4.30
CA ALA A 425 5.61 -25.12 -4.53
C ALA A 425 5.39 -24.14 -5.69
N VAL A 426 4.81 -24.63 -6.79
CA VAL A 426 4.48 -23.83 -7.97
C VAL A 426 3.18 -23.09 -7.69
N THR A 427 3.21 -21.76 -7.74
CA THR A 427 2.04 -20.89 -7.49
C THR A 427 1.34 -20.50 -8.79
N GLU A 428 2.08 -20.46 -9.90
CA GLU A 428 1.57 -20.16 -11.24
C GLU A 428 2.34 -20.98 -12.30
N PHE A 429 1.63 -21.49 -13.32
CA PHE A 429 2.23 -22.21 -14.44
C PHE A 429 1.36 -22.02 -15.67
N SER A 430 1.97 -21.43 -16.69
CA SER A 430 1.24 -20.78 -17.76
C SER A 430 1.96 -21.04 -19.07
N TYR A 431 1.32 -21.78 -19.97
CA TYR A 431 1.87 -22.14 -21.27
C TYR A 431 0.81 -22.09 -22.37
N ARG A 432 1.22 -21.57 -23.53
CA ARG A 432 0.44 -21.63 -24.76
C ARG A 432 1.36 -22.02 -25.91
N TYR A 433 0.90 -22.99 -26.71
CA TYR A 433 1.62 -23.39 -27.92
C TYR A 433 1.78 -22.21 -28.85
N SER A 434 3.01 -22.00 -29.33
CA SER A 434 3.35 -20.88 -30.21
C SER A 434 3.96 -21.34 -31.54
N ASN A 435 4.84 -22.34 -31.52
CA ASN A 435 5.49 -22.91 -32.70
C ASN A 435 6.02 -24.33 -32.40
N ALA A 436 6.43 -25.06 -33.43
CA ALA A 436 6.84 -26.47 -33.33
C ALA A 436 8.24 -26.72 -32.77
N HIS A 437 9.00 -25.68 -32.43
CA HIS A 437 10.40 -25.81 -32.03
C HIS A 437 10.67 -25.38 -30.58
N LYS A 438 10.00 -24.33 -30.11
CA LYS A 438 10.23 -23.73 -28.79
C LYS A 438 8.93 -23.26 -28.15
N GLY A 439 8.74 -23.67 -26.91
CA GLY A 439 7.64 -23.29 -26.04
C GLY A 439 8.10 -22.24 -25.03
N HIS A 440 7.19 -21.35 -24.65
CA HIS A 440 7.43 -20.37 -23.59
C HIS A 440 6.50 -20.66 -22.42
N ILE A 441 7.10 -20.98 -21.29
CA ILE A 441 6.43 -21.20 -20.02
C ILE A 441 6.60 -19.93 -19.19
N ILE A 442 5.54 -19.51 -18.52
CA ILE A 442 5.59 -18.55 -17.42
C ILE A 442 5.31 -19.35 -16.16
N CYS A 443 6.19 -19.26 -15.18
CA CYS A 443 6.08 -20.03 -13.95
C CYS A 443 6.36 -19.13 -12.76
N SER A 444 5.48 -19.19 -11.77
CA SER A 444 5.74 -18.66 -10.43
C SER A 444 5.91 -19.80 -9.44
N PHE A 445 6.86 -19.67 -8.53
CA PHE A 445 7.06 -20.66 -7.46
C PHE A 445 7.62 -20.02 -6.19
N LEU A 446 7.37 -20.66 -5.05
CA LEU A 446 7.93 -20.27 -3.77
C LEU A 446 9.37 -20.78 -3.63
N LEU A 447 10.25 -19.93 -3.11
CA LEU A 447 11.64 -20.28 -2.80
C LEU A 447 11.71 -21.38 -1.73
N SER A 448 12.69 -22.28 -1.82
CA SER A 448 12.89 -23.43 -0.94
C SER A 448 13.02 -23.03 0.52
N ALA A 449 13.73 -21.93 0.81
CA ALA A 449 13.82 -21.35 2.14
C ALA A 449 12.44 -20.95 2.72
N SER A 450 11.46 -20.67 1.86
CA SER A 450 10.08 -20.36 2.24
C SER A 450 9.19 -21.61 2.37
N SER A 451 9.66 -22.78 1.90
CA SER A 451 8.91 -24.04 1.87
C SER A 451 9.31 -25.04 2.95
N SER A 452 10.54 -24.99 3.46
CA SER A 452 11.09 -25.98 4.41
C SER A 452 11.47 -25.41 5.79
N SER A 453 11.34 -24.10 6.01
CA SER A 453 11.62 -23.46 7.29
C SER A 453 10.39 -22.68 7.80
N PRO A 454 10.00 -22.83 9.08
CA PRO A 454 9.02 -21.94 9.70
C PRO A 454 9.58 -20.53 9.95
N SER A 455 10.83 -20.24 9.57
CA SER A 455 11.38 -18.88 9.59
C SER A 455 10.57 -17.98 8.64
N SER A 456 9.73 -17.15 9.24
CA SER A 456 8.70 -16.36 8.59
C SER A 456 9.24 -15.12 7.85
N ALA A 457 10.55 -14.91 7.76
CA ALA A 457 11.15 -13.85 6.97
C ALA A 457 11.33 -14.38 5.54
N GLY A 458 10.90 -13.64 4.52
CA GLY A 458 11.36 -13.91 3.15
C GLY A 458 12.90 -13.95 3.12
N PRO A 459 13.51 -14.64 2.14
CA PRO A 459 14.96 -14.73 2.06
C PRO A 459 15.61 -13.34 1.98
N THR A 460 16.82 -13.20 2.51
CA THR A 460 17.61 -11.97 2.32
C THR A 460 17.79 -11.72 0.82
N PRO A 461 18.00 -10.47 0.36
CA PRO A 461 18.22 -10.19 -1.06
C PRO A 461 19.32 -11.08 -1.67
N GLN A 462 20.40 -11.31 -0.93
CA GLN A 462 21.52 -12.17 -1.35
C GLN A 462 21.11 -13.64 -1.46
N ALA A 463 20.49 -14.21 -0.41
CA ALA A 463 20.06 -15.60 -0.43
C ALA A 463 19.00 -15.86 -1.51
N ARG A 464 18.13 -14.87 -1.75
CA ARG A 464 17.16 -14.90 -2.84
C ARG A 464 17.85 -14.98 -4.20
N ASP A 465 18.79 -14.10 -4.46
CA ASP A 465 19.49 -14.05 -5.74
C ASP A 465 20.31 -15.32 -5.97
N GLU A 466 20.99 -15.83 -4.94
CA GLU A 466 21.70 -17.11 -4.97
C GLU A 466 20.78 -18.27 -5.37
N GLU A 467 19.62 -18.37 -4.74
CA GLU A 467 18.66 -19.44 -5.02
C GLU A 467 18.07 -19.32 -6.45
N ILE A 468 17.73 -18.11 -6.92
CA ILE A 468 17.29 -17.91 -8.30
C ILE A 468 18.38 -18.35 -9.28
N GLN A 469 19.64 -18.00 -9.02
CA GLN A 469 20.75 -18.39 -9.88
C GLN A 469 20.98 -19.89 -9.87
N GLU A 470 20.80 -20.58 -8.75
CA GLU A 470 20.85 -22.04 -8.66
C GLU A 470 19.78 -22.68 -9.54
N VAL A 471 18.52 -22.26 -9.39
CA VAL A 471 17.41 -22.77 -10.22
C VAL A 471 17.66 -22.47 -11.70
N ALA A 472 18.07 -21.24 -12.03
CA ALA A 472 18.37 -20.85 -13.40
C ALA A 472 19.53 -21.66 -14.00
N LYS A 473 20.56 -21.99 -13.20
CA LYS A 473 21.69 -22.82 -13.63
C LYS A 473 21.24 -24.24 -13.98
N VAL A 474 20.48 -24.89 -13.09
CA VAL A 474 19.95 -26.24 -13.30
C VAL A 474 19.08 -26.31 -14.56
N LEU A 475 18.24 -25.29 -14.78
CA LEU A 475 17.40 -25.18 -15.98
C LEU A 475 18.23 -24.97 -17.25
N ARG A 476 19.28 -24.12 -17.21
CA ARG A 476 20.19 -23.90 -18.35
C ARG A 476 20.99 -25.16 -18.71
N GLU A 477 21.46 -25.92 -17.72
CA GLU A 477 22.13 -27.21 -17.93
C GLU A 477 21.21 -28.24 -18.60
N ALA A 478 19.90 -28.14 -18.37
CA ALA A 478 18.89 -28.96 -19.04
C ALA A 478 18.50 -28.47 -20.45
N GLY A 479 19.12 -27.39 -20.95
CA GLY A 479 18.89 -26.80 -22.27
C GLY A 479 17.73 -25.80 -22.33
N MET A 480 17.33 -25.22 -21.19
CA MET A 480 16.24 -24.23 -21.11
C MET A 480 16.79 -22.81 -20.93
N GLU A 481 16.25 -21.82 -21.64
CA GLU A 481 16.62 -20.41 -21.45
C GLU A 481 15.68 -19.81 -20.37
N VAL A 482 16.24 -19.15 -19.35
CA VAL A 482 15.47 -18.62 -18.20
C VAL A 482 15.64 -17.11 -18.10
N LEU A 483 14.52 -16.41 -17.93
CA LEU A 483 14.44 -14.98 -17.67
C LEU A 483 13.68 -14.74 -16.35
N ASP A 484 14.29 -14.03 -15.42
CA ASP A 484 13.62 -13.57 -14.20
C ASP A 484 12.74 -12.35 -14.52
N LEU A 485 11.47 -12.44 -14.15
CA LEU A 485 10.42 -11.44 -14.36
C LEU A 485 9.85 -10.93 -13.03
N SER A 486 10.41 -11.30 -11.87
CA SER A 486 9.94 -10.86 -10.55
C SER A 486 9.86 -9.33 -10.41
N GLU A 487 10.81 -8.60 -11.00
CA GLU A 487 10.83 -7.13 -10.99
C GLU A 487 10.20 -6.49 -12.24
N ASN A 488 9.59 -7.30 -13.12
CA ASN A 488 8.98 -6.81 -14.35
C ASN A 488 7.51 -6.44 -14.13
N GLU A 489 7.19 -5.15 -14.06
CA GLU A 489 5.81 -4.68 -13.85
C GLU A 489 4.84 -5.15 -14.92
N PHE A 490 5.23 -5.17 -16.20
CA PHE A 490 4.35 -5.64 -17.28
C PHE A 490 3.99 -7.13 -17.09
N ALA A 491 4.95 -7.94 -16.66
CA ALA A 491 4.71 -9.34 -16.35
C ALA A 491 3.76 -9.49 -15.14
N LYS A 492 4.02 -8.73 -14.06
CA LYS A 492 3.23 -8.74 -12.83
C LYS A 492 1.81 -8.16 -12.98
N SER A 493 1.57 -7.24 -13.90
CA SER A 493 0.27 -6.56 -14.05
C SER A 493 -0.58 -7.07 -15.22
N HIS A 494 0.05 -7.63 -16.26
CA HIS A 494 -0.65 -8.02 -17.48
C HIS A 494 -0.39 -9.47 -17.86
N VAL A 495 0.88 -9.85 -18.06
CA VAL A 495 1.19 -11.16 -18.65
C VAL A 495 0.65 -12.31 -17.80
N ARG A 496 0.74 -12.19 -16.46
CA ARG A 496 0.19 -13.16 -15.50
C ARG A 496 -1.35 -13.32 -15.53
N HIS A 497 -2.06 -12.41 -16.19
CA HIS A 497 -3.52 -12.45 -16.32
C HIS A 497 -3.98 -12.87 -17.72
N LEU A 498 -3.06 -12.88 -18.69
CA LEU A 498 -3.33 -13.30 -20.07
C LEU A 498 -3.16 -14.81 -20.26
N VAL A 499 -2.75 -15.52 -19.21
CA VAL A 499 -2.56 -16.96 -19.16
C VAL A 499 -3.27 -17.46 -17.89
N GLY A 500 -4.27 -18.32 -18.03
CA GLY A 500 -5.40 -18.50 -17.08
C GLY A 500 -5.15 -19.29 -15.78
N GLU A 501 -6.21 -19.86 -15.18
CA GLU A 501 -6.30 -20.18 -13.73
C GLU A 501 -6.33 -21.70 -13.37
N PHE A 502 -5.91 -22.07 -12.12
CA PHE A 502 -6.08 -23.37 -11.38
C PHE A 502 -5.48 -23.34 -9.94
N PRO A 503 -6.19 -23.73 -8.86
CA PRO A 503 -5.65 -23.97 -7.50
C PRO A 503 -5.31 -25.42 -7.15
N GLU A 504 -4.35 -25.57 -6.24
CA GLU A 504 -3.56 -26.78 -5.97
C GLU A 504 -3.89 -27.53 -4.67
N ARG A 505 -3.69 -28.86 -4.69
CA ARG A 505 -3.17 -29.64 -3.55
C ARG A 505 -1.69 -29.96 -3.81
N PRO A 506 -0.77 -29.86 -2.84
CA PRO A 506 0.66 -30.04 -3.08
C PRO A 506 0.97 -31.25 -3.96
N GLY A 507 1.62 -31.02 -5.10
CA GLY A 507 2.01 -32.07 -6.04
C GLY A 507 0.93 -32.52 -7.04
N ALA A 508 -0.25 -31.88 -7.05
CA ALA A 508 -1.31 -32.17 -8.01
C ALA A 508 -0.87 -31.93 -9.47
N LEU A 509 -0.14 -30.84 -9.74
CA LEU A 509 0.42 -30.57 -11.07
C LEU A 509 1.40 -31.68 -11.50
N GLY A 510 2.28 -32.11 -10.60
CA GLY A 510 3.20 -33.20 -10.85
C GLY A 510 2.48 -34.53 -11.11
N ASN A 511 1.42 -34.85 -10.37
CA ASN A 511 0.62 -36.06 -10.58
C ASN A 511 -0.14 -36.02 -11.90
N PHE A 512 -0.73 -34.88 -12.25
CA PHE A 512 -1.37 -34.66 -13.55
C PHE A 512 -0.38 -34.90 -14.71
N LEU A 513 0.80 -34.25 -14.66
CA LEU A 513 1.81 -34.38 -15.70
C LEU A 513 2.41 -35.80 -15.79
N LYS A 514 2.48 -36.54 -14.68
CA LYS A 514 2.93 -37.94 -14.65
C LYS A 514 1.89 -38.92 -15.21
N GLY A 515 0.60 -38.63 -15.03
CA GLY A 515 -0.48 -39.46 -15.54
C GLY A 515 -0.70 -39.28 -17.05
N LEU A 516 -0.38 -38.10 -17.60
CA LEU A 516 -0.54 -37.82 -19.02
C LEU A 516 0.39 -38.73 -19.85
N LYS A 517 -0.15 -39.42 -20.85
CA LYS A 517 0.67 -40.21 -21.78
C LYS A 517 1.74 -39.32 -22.40
N VAL A 518 2.97 -39.83 -22.41
CA VAL A 518 4.16 -39.08 -22.86
C VAL A 518 4.01 -38.62 -24.31
N ASP A 519 3.21 -39.28 -25.14
CA ASP A 519 3.08 -38.96 -26.58
C ASP A 519 2.02 -37.89 -26.91
N TRP A 520 1.22 -37.44 -25.93
CA TRP A 520 0.22 -36.40 -26.17
C TRP A 520 0.81 -35.01 -26.04
N ASN A 521 0.50 -34.14 -27.00
CA ASN A 521 0.99 -32.77 -26.97
C ASN A 521 0.01 -31.86 -26.23
N ILE A 522 0.51 -31.11 -25.25
CA ILE A 522 -0.27 -30.09 -24.55
C ILE A 522 -0.18 -28.82 -25.38
N SER A 523 -1.31 -28.33 -25.88
CA SER A 523 -1.40 -27.10 -26.68
C SER A 523 -1.70 -25.85 -25.83
N MET A 524 -2.27 -26.05 -24.64
CA MET A 524 -2.59 -24.98 -23.69
C MET A 524 -2.58 -25.54 -22.28
N PHE A 525 -1.97 -24.82 -21.35
CA PHE A 525 -1.99 -25.19 -19.95
C PHE A 525 -2.00 -23.97 -19.06
N HIS A 526 -3.06 -23.81 -18.28
CA HIS A 526 -3.31 -22.64 -17.45
C HIS A 526 -3.45 -23.05 -15.98
N TYR A 527 -2.65 -22.45 -15.08
CA TYR A 527 -2.62 -22.76 -13.66
C TYR A 527 -2.30 -21.53 -12.77
N ARG A 528 -3.10 -21.31 -11.71
CA ARG A 528 -2.95 -20.22 -10.72
C ARG A 528 -3.74 -20.44 -9.41
N ASN A 529 -3.05 -20.53 -8.27
CA ASN A 529 -3.66 -20.78 -6.96
C ASN A 529 -4.15 -19.50 -6.27
N HIS A 530 -5.47 -19.38 -6.04
CA HIS A 530 -6.11 -18.21 -5.40
C HIS A 530 -6.76 -18.52 -4.03
N GLY A 531 -6.48 -19.69 -3.43
CA GLY A 531 -7.04 -20.04 -2.11
C GLY A 531 -8.57 -20.21 -2.10
N ALA A 532 -9.21 -20.45 -3.24
CA ALA A 532 -10.63 -20.77 -3.35
C ALA A 532 -10.88 -22.28 -3.21
N ASP A 533 -12.06 -22.67 -2.70
CA ASP A 533 -12.43 -24.07 -2.41
C ASP A 533 -12.48 -25.01 -3.63
N VAL A 534 -12.62 -24.45 -4.85
CA VAL A 534 -12.73 -25.23 -6.09
C VAL A 534 -11.77 -24.71 -7.12
N GLY A 535 -10.94 -25.63 -7.63
CA GLY A 535 -10.04 -25.36 -8.71
C GLY A 535 -10.48 -25.78 -10.09
N LYS A 536 -10.27 -24.90 -11.06
CA LYS A 536 -10.56 -25.17 -12.47
C LYS A 536 -9.25 -25.12 -13.23
N VAL A 537 -8.83 -26.20 -13.89
CA VAL A 537 -7.73 -26.17 -14.87
C VAL A 537 -8.35 -25.93 -16.22
N LEU A 538 -7.69 -25.17 -17.09
CA LEU A 538 -7.93 -25.26 -18.52
C LEU A 538 -6.73 -25.93 -19.19
N VAL A 539 -6.96 -27.11 -19.79
CA VAL A 539 -5.96 -27.85 -20.55
C VAL A 539 -6.45 -28.00 -21.99
N GLY A 540 -5.59 -27.65 -22.95
CA GLY A 540 -5.75 -28.00 -24.36
C GLY A 540 -4.84 -29.18 -24.69
N LEU A 541 -5.41 -30.29 -25.14
CA LEU A 541 -4.66 -31.47 -25.58
C LEU A 541 -4.80 -31.66 -27.10
N GLN A 542 -3.70 -31.97 -27.76
CA GLN A 542 -3.68 -32.46 -29.13
C GLN A 542 -3.51 -33.97 -29.07
N VAL A 543 -4.62 -34.68 -29.23
CA VAL A 543 -4.68 -36.14 -29.19
C VAL A 543 -5.04 -36.65 -30.59
N PRO A 544 -4.29 -37.60 -31.16
CA PRO A 544 -4.69 -38.26 -32.40
C PRO A 544 -6.03 -38.99 -32.22
N GLU A 545 -6.86 -39.04 -33.26
CA GLU A 545 -8.19 -39.71 -33.18
C GLU A 545 -8.09 -41.17 -32.70
N ALA A 546 -7.00 -41.87 -33.05
CA ALA A 546 -6.75 -43.24 -32.63
C ALA A 546 -6.59 -43.42 -31.11
N ASP A 547 -6.30 -42.33 -30.38
CA ASP A 547 -6.02 -42.33 -28.94
C ASP A 547 -7.17 -41.77 -28.10
N TYR A 548 -8.32 -41.41 -28.69
CA TYR A 548 -9.45 -40.84 -27.94
C TYR A 548 -9.96 -41.76 -26.83
N GLN A 549 -10.01 -43.07 -27.07
CA GLN A 549 -10.40 -44.02 -26.03
C GLN A 549 -9.41 -44.01 -24.85
N ALA A 550 -8.11 -43.92 -25.14
CA ALA A 550 -7.09 -43.83 -24.10
C ALA A 550 -7.16 -42.50 -23.34
N LEU A 551 -7.59 -41.41 -23.99
CA LEU A 551 -7.87 -40.13 -23.33
C LEU A 551 -9.05 -40.24 -22.37
N ASP A 552 -10.14 -40.87 -22.78
CA ASP A 552 -11.31 -41.08 -21.92
C ASP A 552 -10.95 -41.93 -20.69
N ASP A 553 -10.19 -43.01 -20.89
CA ASP A 553 -9.71 -43.87 -19.80
C ASP A 553 -8.81 -43.07 -18.83
N PHE A 554 -7.89 -42.26 -19.36
CA PHE A 554 -7.04 -41.37 -18.57
C PHE A 554 -7.86 -40.36 -17.75
N LEU A 555 -8.86 -39.71 -18.35
CA LEU A 555 -9.70 -38.72 -17.68
C LEU A 555 -10.56 -39.34 -16.57
N GLN A 556 -10.99 -40.60 -16.75
CA GLN A 556 -11.69 -41.36 -15.71
C GLN A 556 -10.75 -41.76 -14.56
N ASP A 557 -9.53 -42.20 -14.87
CA ASP A 557 -8.53 -42.60 -13.88
C ASP A 557 -7.95 -41.40 -13.10
N LEU A 558 -7.93 -40.21 -13.71
CA LEU A 558 -7.39 -38.98 -13.13
C LEU A 558 -8.07 -38.61 -11.80
N SER A 559 -9.27 -39.13 -11.51
CA SER A 559 -9.99 -38.93 -10.24
C SER A 559 -10.33 -37.46 -9.92
N TYR A 560 -10.35 -36.57 -10.93
CA TYR A 560 -10.84 -35.20 -10.81
C TYR A 560 -12.08 -34.98 -11.70
N PRO A 561 -13.07 -34.20 -11.25
CA PRO A 561 -14.18 -33.82 -12.12
C PRO A 561 -13.67 -32.95 -13.27
N PHE A 562 -14.13 -33.23 -14.49
CA PHE A 562 -13.79 -32.47 -15.69
C PHE A 562 -15.06 -32.09 -16.47
N VAL A 563 -14.94 -31.04 -17.28
CA VAL A 563 -15.98 -30.59 -18.21
C VAL A 563 -15.31 -30.35 -19.56
N GLU A 564 -15.88 -30.91 -20.63
CA GLU A 564 -15.37 -30.65 -21.98
C GLU A 564 -15.83 -29.26 -22.45
N GLU A 565 -14.86 -28.36 -22.68
CA GLU A 565 -15.13 -26.96 -23.09
C GLU A 565 -14.84 -26.73 -24.59
N THR A 566 -14.62 -27.78 -25.38
CA THR A 566 -14.30 -27.71 -26.83
C THR A 566 -15.33 -26.89 -27.63
N GLN A 567 -16.61 -26.94 -27.21
CA GLN A 567 -17.69 -26.22 -27.87
C GLN A 567 -18.01 -24.85 -27.28
N ASN A 568 -17.35 -24.45 -26.19
CA ASN A 568 -17.61 -23.20 -25.48
C ASN A 568 -17.41 -21.97 -26.40
N PRO A 569 -18.40 -21.07 -26.49
CA PRO A 569 -18.28 -19.86 -27.32
C PRO A 569 -17.06 -19.00 -26.97
N ALA A 570 -16.73 -18.85 -25.69
CA ALA A 570 -15.56 -18.09 -25.25
C ALA A 570 -14.24 -18.76 -25.67
N PHE A 571 -14.16 -20.09 -25.56
CA PHE A 571 -13.00 -20.85 -26.07
C PHE A 571 -12.81 -20.64 -27.57
N LYS A 572 -13.88 -20.81 -28.36
CA LYS A 572 -13.85 -20.63 -29.82
C LYS A 572 -13.48 -19.21 -30.24
N MET A 573 -13.92 -18.19 -29.50
CA MET A 573 -13.69 -16.79 -29.84
C MET A 573 -12.30 -16.29 -29.46
N PHE A 574 -11.76 -16.72 -28.31
CA PHE A 574 -10.56 -16.10 -27.74
C PHE A 574 -9.34 -17.04 -27.62
N LEU A 575 -9.55 -18.37 -27.64
CA LEU A 575 -8.51 -19.34 -27.29
C LEU A 575 -8.21 -20.34 -28.42
N ARG A 576 -9.18 -20.68 -29.27
CA ARG A 576 -9.01 -21.56 -30.43
C ARG A 576 -8.12 -20.87 -31.48
N SER A 577 -6.89 -21.36 -31.60
CA SER A 577 -5.92 -20.99 -32.64
C SER A 577 -6.06 -21.86 -33.88
#